data_AF-A0A4S1M3N3-F1
#
_entry.id   AF-A0A4S1M3N3-F1
#
_cell.length_a   1.000
_cell.length_b   1.000
_cell.length_c   1.000
_cell.angle_alpha   90.00
_cell.angle_beta   90.00
_cell.angle_gamma   90.00
#
_symmetry.space_group_name_H-M   'P 1'
#
loop_
_entity.id
_entity.type
_entity.pdbx_description
1 polymer ?
#
loop_
_entity_poly.entity_id
_entity_poly.type
_entity_poly.pdbx_seq_one_letter_code
_entity_poly.pdbx_strand_id
1 'polypeptide(L)'
;RGLGVIGYTLALFFVIFRAPDLALTQLIIETISVALFLLCFYHLPKLRFKPKSAKFRVTNALVSVGVGTVVTLLALSANSQRSLESIASYFIENSYKLAGGHNIVNVILVDFRGFDTLFEITVLVIAALGIYGMIRLRMGKGGE
;
A
#
# COMPACT_ATOMS: atom_id res chain seq x y z
N ARG A 1 11.84 -2.34 -12.75
CA ARG A 1 11.01 -3.06 -13.74
C ARG A 1 10.03 -4.03 -13.08
N GLY A 2 10.44 -4.85 -12.08
CA GLY A 2 9.54 -5.82 -11.43
C GLY A 2 8.42 -5.24 -10.55
N LEU A 3 8.62 -4.10 -9.89
CA LEU A 3 7.63 -3.52 -8.96
C LEU A 3 6.29 -3.19 -9.65
N GLY A 4 6.33 -2.46 -10.77
CA GLY A 4 5.14 -2.11 -11.55
C GLY A 4 4.30 -3.32 -11.93
N VAL A 5 4.94 -4.39 -12.42
CA VAL A 5 4.24 -5.62 -12.83
C VAL A 5 3.48 -6.24 -11.66
N ILE A 6 4.06 -6.26 -10.47
CA ILE A 6 3.41 -6.79 -9.27
C ILE A 6 2.20 -5.93 -8.90
N GLY A 7 2.33 -4.61 -8.89
CA GLY A 7 1.23 -3.70 -8.55
C GLY A 7 0.04 -3.78 -9.52
N TYR A 8 0.31 -3.84 -10.82
CA TYR A 8 -0.73 -4.04 -11.83
C TYR A 8 -1.37 -5.45 -11.73
N THR A 9 -0.60 -6.46 -11.35
CA THR A 9 -1.14 -7.81 -11.09
C THR A 9 -2.06 -7.81 -9.87
N LEU A 10 -1.71 -7.09 -8.79
CA LEU A 10 -2.58 -6.92 -7.63
C LEU A 10 -3.89 -6.18 -7.99
N ALA A 11 -3.82 -5.13 -8.81
CA ALA A 11 -5.01 -4.45 -9.30
C ALA A 11 -5.93 -5.40 -10.09
N LEU A 12 -5.36 -6.28 -10.93
CA LEU A 12 -6.12 -7.30 -11.65
C LEU A 12 -6.81 -8.28 -10.68
N PHE A 13 -6.14 -8.71 -9.62
CA PHE A 13 -6.76 -9.53 -8.58
C PHE A 13 -7.96 -8.82 -7.93
N PHE A 14 -7.86 -7.51 -7.62
CA PHE A 14 -9.01 -6.77 -7.08
C PHE A 14 -10.20 -6.72 -8.04
N VAL A 15 -9.96 -6.58 -9.35
CA VAL A 15 -11.03 -6.68 -10.36
C VAL A 15 -11.67 -8.07 -10.35
N ILE A 16 -10.86 -9.13 -10.34
CA ILE A 16 -11.34 -10.52 -10.31
C ILE A 16 -12.18 -10.79 -9.05
N PHE A 17 -11.77 -10.25 -7.90
CA PHE A 17 -12.48 -10.37 -6.63
C PHE A 17 -13.60 -9.33 -6.43
N ARG A 18 -14.02 -8.62 -7.47
CA ARG A 18 -15.13 -7.64 -7.46
C ARG A 18 -14.94 -6.50 -6.45
N ALA A 19 -13.71 -6.02 -6.29
CA ALA A 19 -13.34 -4.88 -5.46
C ALA A 19 -12.96 -3.68 -6.34
N PRO A 20 -13.92 -2.99 -7.00
CA PRO A 20 -13.64 -1.96 -8.01
C PRO A 20 -12.95 -0.72 -7.43
N ASP A 21 -13.36 -0.26 -6.25
CA ASP A 21 -12.77 0.94 -5.61
C ASP A 21 -11.30 0.70 -5.22
N LEU A 22 -10.98 -0.51 -4.73
CA LEU A 22 -9.60 -0.90 -4.44
C LEU A 22 -8.78 -1.05 -5.72
N ALA A 23 -9.36 -1.61 -6.79
CA ALA A 23 -8.67 -1.74 -8.07
C ALA A 23 -8.29 -0.36 -8.65
N LEU A 24 -9.22 0.60 -8.61
CA LEU A 24 -8.98 1.95 -9.13
C LEU A 24 -7.89 2.68 -8.34
N THR A 25 -7.98 2.65 -7.01
CA THR A 25 -6.97 3.29 -6.15
C THR A 25 -5.60 2.64 -6.31
N GLN A 26 -5.53 1.30 -6.37
CA GLN A 26 -4.29 0.55 -6.60
C GLN A 26 -3.61 0.95 -7.92
N LEU A 27 -4.36 1.08 -9.01
CA LEU A 27 -3.80 1.48 -10.31
C LEU A 27 -3.22 2.90 -10.28
N ILE A 28 -3.93 3.84 -9.66
CA ILE A 28 -3.48 5.24 -9.55
C ILE A 28 -2.21 5.31 -8.70
N ILE A 29 -2.22 4.68 -7.52
CA ILE A 29 -1.08 4.69 -6.61
C ILE A 29 0.14 4.01 -7.25
N GLU A 30 -0.04 2.87 -7.91
CA GLU A 30 1.07 2.19 -8.60
C GLU A 30 1.68 3.07 -9.70
N THR A 31 0.84 3.76 -10.47
CA THR A 31 1.29 4.69 -11.52
C THR A 31 2.12 5.84 -10.93
N ILE A 32 1.64 6.44 -9.83
CA ILE A 32 2.35 7.52 -9.13
C ILE A 32 3.67 7.01 -8.55
N SER A 33 3.66 5.86 -7.87
CA SER A 33 4.86 5.27 -7.27
C SER A 33 5.92 4.94 -8.33
N VAL A 34 5.54 4.33 -9.46
CA VAL A 34 6.47 4.06 -10.57
C VAL A 34 7.06 5.36 -11.11
N ALA A 35 6.24 6.40 -11.32
CA ALA A 35 6.73 7.70 -11.77
C ALA A 35 7.75 8.32 -10.78
N LEU A 36 7.46 8.28 -9.48
CA LEU A 36 8.38 8.76 -8.44
C LEU A 36 9.68 7.94 -8.37
N PHE A 37 9.61 6.62 -8.51
CA PHE A 37 10.81 5.78 -8.57
C PHE A 37 11.67 6.10 -9.79
N LEU A 38 11.06 6.30 -10.96
CA LEU A 38 11.78 6.71 -12.16
C LEU A 38 12.43 8.09 -12.00
N LEU A 39 11.74 9.04 -11.37
CA LEU A 39 12.29 10.36 -11.03
C LEU A 39 13.51 10.23 -10.11
N CYS A 40 13.44 9.36 -9.11
CA CYS A 40 14.55 9.08 -8.19
C CYS A 40 15.75 8.46 -8.94
N PHE A 41 15.51 7.47 -9.80
CA PHE A 41 16.56 6.85 -10.61
C PHE A 41 17.20 7.84 -11.60
N TYR A 42 16.42 8.76 -12.15
CA TYR A 42 16.93 9.78 -13.06
C TYR A 42 17.93 10.73 -12.39
N HIS A 43 17.71 11.07 -11.12
CA HIS A 43 18.62 11.94 -10.35
C HIS A 43 19.74 11.19 -9.63
N LEU A 44 19.80 9.85 -9.76
CA LEU A 44 20.83 9.06 -9.14
C LEU A 44 22.17 9.34 -9.84
N PRO A 45 23.26 9.67 -9.10
CA PRO A 45 24.57 9.82 -9.72
C PRO A 45 24.98 8.53 -10.41
N LYS A 46 25.82 8.61 -11.46
CA LYS A 46 26.38 7.43 -12.13
C LYS A 46 27.21 6.61 -11.13
N LEU A 47 26.54 5.71 -10.42
CA LEU A 47 27.18 4.78 -9.50
C LEU A 47 28.18 3.97 -10.31
N ARG A 48 29.45 3.98 -9.88
CA ARG A 48 30.43 3.02 -10.39
C ARG A 48 29.96 1.65 -9.95
N PHE A 49 29.19 1.00 -10.82
CA PHE A 49 28.82 -0.40 -10.68
C PHE A 49 30.11 -1.22 -10.72
N LYS A 50 30.69 -1.49 -9.54
CA LYS A 50 31.46 -2.72 -9.38
C LYS A 50 30.41 -3.82 -9.45
N PRO A 51 30.43 -4.72 -10.45
CA PRO A 51 29.53 -5.85 -10.47
C PRO A 51 29.90 -6.76 -9.30
N LYS A 52 29.36 -6.45 -8.11
CA LYS A 52 29.20 -7.47 -7.09
C LYS A 52 28.14 -8.38 -7.68
N SER A 53 28.58 -9.50 -8.26
CA SER A 53 27.70 -10.67 -8.43
C SER A 53 26.89 -10.77 -7.13
N ALA A 54 25.56 -10.79 -7.24
CA ALA A 54 24.70 -10.94 -6.09
C ALA A 54 25.05 -12.30 -5.46
N LYS A 55 26.04 -12.30 -4.57
CA LYS A 55 26.50 -13.52 -3.91
C LYS A 55 25.27 -14.04 -3.21
N PHE A 56 24.78 -15.18 -3.68
CA PHE A 56 23.63 -15.83 -3.10
C PHE A 56 23.98 -16.15 -1.65
N ARG A 57 23.44 -15.33 -0.73
CA ARG A 57 23.61 -15.54 0.70
C ARG A 57 22.53 -16.52 1.10
N VAL A 58 22.91 -17.79 1.22
CA VAL A 58 22.00 -18.87 1.64
C VAL A 58 21.27 -18.49 2.93
N THR A 59 21.93 -17.79 3.85
CA THR A 59 21.31 -17.25 5.07
C THR A 59 20.16 -16.29 4.78
N ASN A 60 20.35 -15.31 3.88
CA ASN A 60 19.28 -14.38 3.50
C ASN A 60 18.12 -15.11 2.82
N ALA A 61 18.42 -16.09 1.97
CA ALA A 61 17.40 -16.89 1.29
C ALA A 61 16.59 -17.73 2.30
N LEU A 62 17.27 -18.39 3.24
CA LEU A 62 16.64 -19.16 4.33
C LEU A 62 15.75 -18.27 5.20
N VAL A 63 16.22 -17.08 5.58
CA VAL A 63 15.43 -16.13 6.37
C VAL A 63 14.22 -15.64 5.57
N SER A 64 14.39 -15.25 4.31
CA SER A 64 13.26 -14.76 3.50
C SER A 64 12.19 -15.84 3.26
N VAL A 65 12.61 -17.08 2.99
CA VAL A 65 11.68 -18.20 2.82
C VAL A 65 11.02 -18.55 4.15
N GLY A 66 11.80 -18.61 5.24
CA GLY A 66 11.28 -18.90 6.57
C GLY A 66 10.22 -17.89 7.01
N VAL A 67 10.47 -16.58 6.84
CA VAL A 67 9.48 -15.53 7.16
C VAL A 67 8.24 -15.66 6.28
N GLY A 68 8.41 -15.86 4.96
CA GLY A 68 7.28 -16.05 4.04
C GLY A 68 6.41 -17.24 4.44
N THR A 69 7.02 -18.39 4.71
CA THR A 69 6.32 -19.61 5.15
C THR A 69 5.58 -19.38 6.47
N VAL A 70 6.21 -18.75 7.47
CA VAL A 70 5.56 -18.47 8.75
C VAL A 70 4.34 -17.58 8.55
N VAL A 71 4.45 -16.48 7.80
CA VAL A 71 3.32 -15.58 7.54
C VAL A 71 2.19 -16.31 6.78
N THR A 72 2.52 -17.14 5.80
CA THR A 72 1.53 -17.95 5.07
C THR A 72 0.82 -18.94 5.98
N LEU A 73 1.55 -19.66 6.83
CA LEU A 73 0.96 -20.63 7.78
C LEU A 73 0.06 -19.93 8.80
N LEU A 74 0.48 -18.76 9.31
CA LEU A 74 -0.36 -17.94 10.20
C LEU A 74 -1.65 -17.49 9.50
N ALA A 75 -1.57 -17.04 8.25
CA ALA A 75 -2.74 -16.63 7.47
C ALA A 75 -3.72 -17.80 7.23
N LEU A 76 -3.21 -18.99 6.87
CA LEU A 76 -4.04 -20.19 6.67
C LEU A 76 -4.67 -20.67 7.99
N SER A 77 -3.91 -20.64 9.08
CA SER A 77 -4.41 -21.01 10.41
C SER A 77 -5.50 -20.06 10.89
N ALA A 78 -5.31 -18.75 10.72
CA ALA A 78 -6.30 -17.75 11.11
C ALA A 78 -7.58 -17.83 10.25
N ASN A 79 -7.46 -18.16 8.96
CA ASN A 79 -8.61 -18.31 8.06
C ASN A 79 -9.49 -19.51 8.45
N SER A 80 -8.90 -20.59 8.94
CA SER A 80 -9.61 -21.83 9.29
C SER A 80 -10.51 -21.70 10.54
N GLN A 81 -10.30 -20.67 11.38
CA GLN A 81 -10.97 -20.51 12.68
C GLN A 81 -12.18 -19.55 12.63
N ARG A 82 -12.72 -19.25 11.45
CA ARG A 82 -13.76 -18.22 11.29
C ARG A 82 -15.13 -18.73 11.76
N SER A 83 -15.35 -18.71 13.08
CA SER A 83 -16.59 -19.14 13.76
C SER A 83 -17.48 -17.97 14.23
N LEU A 84 -17.12 -16.71 13.94
CA LEU A 84 -17.93 -15.54 14.32
C LEU A 84 -18.76 -15.06 13.12
N GLU A 85 -20.01 -14.69 13.38
CA GLU A 85 -20.85 -14.02 12.40
C GLU A 85 -20.19 -12.75 11.88
N SER A 86 -20.29 -12.53 10.57
CA SER A 86 -19.71 -11.36 9.92
C SER A 86 -20.56 -10.13 10.18
N ILE A 87 -19.95 -9.03 10.61
CA ILE A 87 -20.59 -7.71 10.69
C ILE A 87 -20.97 -7.13 9.31
N ALA A 88 -20.59 -7.81 8.21
CA ALA A 88 -20.93 -7.37 6.86
C ALA A 88 -22.44 -7.26 6.63
N SER A 89 -23.25 -8.11 7.25
CA SER A 89 -24.72 -8.05 7.15
C SER A 89 -25.26 -6.71 7.64
N TYR A 90 -24.73 -6.21 8.77
CA TYR A 90 -25.10 -4.91 9.31
C TYR A 90 -24.84 -3.78 8.31
N PHE A 91 -23.65 -3.75 7.68
CA PHE A 91 -23.33 -2.70 6.71
C PHE A 91 -24.17 -2.81 5.44
N ILE A 92 -24.40 -4.02 4.92
CA ILE A 92 -25.26 -4.22 3.75
C ILE A 92 -26.67 -3.69 3.99
N GLU A 93 -27.23 -3.94 5.17
CA GLU A 93 -28.58 -3.50 5.50
C GLU A 93 -28.69 -2.00 5.79
N ASN A 94 -27.67 -1.42 6.44
CA ASN A 94 -27.74 -0.07 6.98
C ASN A 94 -27.07 1.02 6.13
N SER A 95 -26.21 0.67 5.15
CA SER A 95 -25.52 1.67 4.32
C SER A 95 -26.47 2.61 3.59
N TYR A 96 -27.59 2.10 3.06
CA TYR A 96 -28.60 2.97 2.45
C TYR A 96 -29.55 3.59 3.49
N LYS A 97 -30.01 2.79 4.46
CA LYS A 97 -31.01 3.23 5.45
C LYS A 97 -30.52 4.36 6.36
N LEU A 98 -29.26 4.29 6.82
CA LEU A 98 -28.70 5.24 7.79
C LEU A 98 -27.87 6.34 7.12
N ALA A 99 -27.15 6.04 6.04
CA ALA A 99 -26.21 6.97 5.41
C ALA A 99 -26.59 7.36 3.95
N GLY A 100 -27.67 6.81 3.40
CA GLY A 100 -28.22 7.20 2.09
C GLY A 100 -27.38 6.81 0.87
N GLY A 101 -26.32 6.03 1.03
CA GLY A 101 -25.38 5.71 -0.05
C GLY A 101 -25.54 4.30 -0.61
N HIS A 102 -25.43 4.17 -1.94
CA HIS A 102 -25.45 2.87 -2.64
C HIS A 102 -24.07 2.20 -2.75
N ASN A 103 -22.99 2.99 -2.73
CA ASN A 103 -21.63 2.43 -2.66
C ASN A 103 -21.30 2.15 -1.20
N ILE A 104 -21.49 0.89 -0.79
CA ILE A 104 -21.26 0.41 0.58
C ILE A 104 -19.82 0.68 1.04
N VAL A 105 -18.82 0.50 0.16
CA VAL A 105 -17.40 0.73 0.50
C VAL A 105 -17.18 2.20 0.84
N ASN A 106 -17.63 3.11 -0.03
CA ASN A 106 -17.51 4.54 0.21
C ASN A 106 -18.25 4.95 1.49
N VAL A 107 -19.48 4.48 1.70
CA VAL A 107 -20.27 4.76 2.90
C VAL A 107 -19.55 4.30 4.17
N ILE A 108 -18.92 3.12 4.16
CA ILE A 108 -18.11 2.67 5.30
C ILE A 108 -16.95 3.64 5.55
N LEU A 109 -16.24 4.05 4.50
CA LEU A 109 -15.07 4.92 4.62
C LEU A 109 -15.41 6.33 5.11
N VAL A 110 -16.50 6.94 4.63
CA VAL A 110 -16.82 8.34 4.94
C VAL A 110 -17.77 8.52 6.11
N ASP A 111 -18.63 7.54 6.38
CA ASP A 111 -19.70 7.67 7.38
C ASP A 111 -19.42 6.76 8.58
N PHE A 112 -19.60 5.43 8.44
CA PHE A 112 -19.46 4.50 9.56
C PHE A 112 -18.06 4.48 10.19
N ARG A 113 -17.02 4.65 9.37
CA ARG A 113 -15.61 4.69 9.79
C ARG A 113 -14.91 5.96 9.31
N GLY A 114 -15.66 7.07 9.21
CA GLY A 114 -15.15 8.38 8.81
C GLY A 114 -13.99 8.90 9.67
N PHE A 115 -13.91 8.49 10.94
CA PHE A 115 -12.80 8.85 11.81
C PHE A 115 -11.46 8.22 11.38
N ASP A 116 -11.47 6.98 10.88
CA ASP A 116 -10.25 6.33 10.40
C ASP A 116 -9.72 7.06 9.15
N THR A 117 -10.62 7.43 8.22
CA THR A 117 -10.24 8.15 7.00
C THR A 117 -9.76 9.58 7.26
N LEU A 118 -10.30 10.26 8.29
CA LEU A 118 -9.79 11.56 8.73
C LEU A 118 -8.30 11.46 9.11
N PHE A 119 -7.91 10.42 9.85
CA PHE A 119 -6.52 10.23 10.25
C PHE A 119 -5.63 9.76 9.10
N GLU A 120 -6.14 8.95 8.18
CA GLU A 120 -5.42 8.59 6.94
C GLU A 120 -5.07 9.85 6.12
N ILE A 121 -6.04 10.75 5.90
CA ILE A 121 -5.81 12.01 5.19
C ILE A 121 -4.82 12.89 5.95
N THR A 122 -4.92 12.92 7.28
CA THR A 122 -3.97 13.68 8.13
C THR A 122 -2.53 13.19 7.93
N VAL A 123 -2.31 11.86 7.88
CA VAL A 123 -0.98 11.30 7.59
C VAL A 123 -0.48 11.72 6.20
N LEU A 124 -1.34 11.70 5.18
CA LEU A 124 -0.97 12.15 3.83
C LEU A 124 -0.60 13.64 3.81
N VAL A 125 -1.35 14.49 4.52
CA VAL A 125 -1.03 15.92 4.66
C VAL A 125 0.32 16.12 5.33
N ILE A 126 0.60 15.41 6.43
CA ILE A 126 1.88 15.48 7.14
C ILE A 126 3.03 15.03 6.22
N ALA A 127 2.85 13.94 5.47
CA ALA A 127 3.86 13.46 4.52
C ALA A 127 4.12 14.51 3.41
N ALA A 128 3.06 15.09 2.85
CA ALA A 128 3.16 16.14 1.82
C ALA A 128 3.89 17.39 2.35
N LEU A 129 3.54 17.85 3.55
CA LEU A 129 4.23 18.97 4.21
C LEU A 129 5.69 18.65 4.53
N GLY A 130 5.99 17.41 4.96
CA GLY A 130 7.35 16.94 5.20
C GLY A 130 8.20 16.95 3.93
N ILE A 131 7.66 16.46 2.81
CA ILE A 131 8.34 16.50 1.50
C ILE A 131 8.56 17.95 1.06
N TYR A 132 7.54 18.80 1.17
CA TYR A 132 7.65 20.23 0.84
C TYR A 132 8.72 20.93 1.69
N GLY A 133 8.74 20.66 3.00
CA GLY A 133 9.74 21.14 3.93
C GLY A 133 11.15 20.72 3.53
N MET A 134 11.38 19.44 3.24
CA MET A 134 12.70 18.95 2.79
C MET A 134 13.19 19.61 1.48
N ILE A 135 12.27 19.92 0.57
CA ILE A 135 12.61 20.55 -0.72
C ILE A 135 12.92 22.04 -0.54
N ARG A 136 12.11 22.77 0.24
CA ARG A 136 12.18 24.23 0.40
C ARG A 136 13.17 24.67 1.45
N LEU A 137 13.14 24.05 2.62
CA LEU A 137 13.97 24.40 3.77
C LEU A 137 15.31 23.68 3.69
N ARG A 138 15.99 23.73 2.53
CA ARG A 138 17.39 23.30 2.41
C ARG A 138 18.23 24.14 3.39
N MET A 139 18.28 23.70 4.65
CA MET A 139 19.25 24.17 5.64
C MET A 139 20.58 23.82 5.01
N GLY A 140 21.28 24.85 4.53
CA GLY A 140 22.58 24.68 3.91
C GLY A 140 23.39 23.77 4.82
N LYS A 141 24.00 22.74 4.25
CA LYS A 141 25.12 22.07 4.89
C LYS A 141 26.03 23.19 5.36
N GLY A 142 26.05 23.44 6.67
CA GLY A 142 27.05 24.31 7.28
C GLY A 142 28.38 23.79 6.79
N GLY A 143 29.08 24.63 6.02
CA GLY A 143 30.42 24.33 5.56
C GLY A 143 31.30 24.18 6.78
N GLU A 144 31.91 23.01 6.90
CA GLU A 144 33.30 22.92 7.32
C GLU A 144 34.13 22.68 6.06
#